data_AF-L1PD81-F1
#
_entry.id   AF-L1PD81-F1
#
_cell.length_a   1.000
_cell.length_b   1.000
_cell.length_c   1.000
_cell.angle_alpha   90.00
_cell.angle_beta   90.00
_cell.angle_gamma   90.00
#
_symmetry.space_group_name_H-M   'P 1'
#
loop_
_entity.id
_entity.type
_entity.pdbx_description
1 polymer ?
#
loop_
_entity_poly.entity_id
_entity_poly.type
_entity_poly.pdbx_seq_one_letter_code
_entity_poly.pdbx_strand_id
1 'polypeptide(L)'
;MTTAVLQNDLYSSFGVINSFPISEYQHTNYNDYALSVLEKTDKKLDGYISNFWKIPFIQKEMDYNALVDSLPLFDSLRDMTLQTNISDVIRQSALHILNKALEYRTMLIDYFQEREIFLSNAKRIAAPVMEKYLENEV
;
A
#
# COMPACT_ATOMS: atom_id res chain seq x y z
N MET A 1 14.44 -11.02 -10.87
CA MET A 1 14.61 -10.31 -9.58
C MET A 1 13.67 -9.12 -9.60
N THR A 2 12.51 -9.24 -8.96
CA THR A 2 11.53 -8.16 -8.79
C THR A 2 11.06 -8.21 -7.34
N THR A 3 11.93 -7.86 -6.41
CA THR A 3 11.48 -7.44 -5.08
C THR A 3 10.63 -6.19 -5.28
N ALA A 4 9.39 -6.23 -4.77
CA ALA A 4 8.37 -5.22 -4.97
C ALA A 4 8.92 -3.82 -4.66
N VAL A 5 8.89 -2.92 -5.64
CA VAL A 5 9.42 -1.56 -5.50
C VAL A 5 8.78 -0.88 -4.29
N LEU A 6 7.47 -1.09 -4.08
CA LEU A 6 6.74 -0.60 -2.92
C LEU A 6 7.26 -1.18 -1.61
N GLN A 7 7.54 -2.49 -1.53
CA GLN A 7 8.07 -3.11 -0.32
C GLN A 7 9.41 -2.48 0.07
N ASN A 8 10.34 -2.35 -0.88
CA ASN A 8 11.63 -1.71 -0.62
C ASN A 8 11.47 -0.25 -0.21
N ASP A 9 10.53 0.46 -0.83
CA ASP A 9 10.21 1.84 -0.53
C ASP A 9 9.66 2.02 0.89
N LEU A 10 8.74 1.16 1.33
CA LEU A 10 8.14 1.21 2.67
C LEU A 10 9.10 0.72 3.74
N TYR A 11 9.81 -0.40 3.51
CA TYR A 11 10.78 -0.92 4.48
C TYR A 11 11.97 0.00 4.68
N SER A 12 12.47 0.67 3.63
CA SER A 12 13.56 1.64 3.78
C SER A 12 13.14 2.87 4.57
N SER A 13 11.93 3.37 4.34
CA SER A 13 11.41 4.52 5.08
C SER A 13 11.02 4.17 6.51
N PHE A 14 10.18 3.15 6.71
CA PHE A 14 9.69 2.80 8.04
C PHE A 14 10.72 2.07 8.87
N GLY A 15 11.68 1.35 8.26
CA GLY A 15 12.82 0.81 8.99
C GLY A 15 13.59 1.91 9.73
N VAL A 16 13.76 3.06 9.09
CA VAL A 16 14.39 4.24 9.70
C VAL A 16 13.54 4.83 10.84
N ILE A 17 12.22 4.97 10.62
CA ILE A 17 11.27 5.44 11.65
C ILE A 17 11.16 4.47 12.84
N ASN A 18 11.39 3.17 12.61
CA ASN A 18 11.35 2.13 13.63
C ASN A 18 12.71 1.90 14.31
N SER A 19 13.76 2.60 13.86
CA SER A 19 15.11 2.44 14.41
C SER A 19 15.29 3.13 15.76
N PHE A 20 14.41 4.07 16.11
CA PHE A 20 14.50 4.86 17.34
C PHE A 20 13.20 4.78 18.15
N PRO A 21 13.28 4.78 19.49
CA PRO A 21 12.11 4.96 20.34
C PRO A 21 11.37 6.26 20.01
N ILE A 22 10.04 6.28 20.14
CA ILE A 22 9.24 7.47 19.78
C ILE A 22 9.67 8.71 20.57
N SER A 23 10.17 8.53 21.81
CA SER A 23 10.70 9.61 22.64
C SER A 23 11.88 10.36 22.01
N GLU A 24 12.68 9.73 21.15
CA GLU A 24 13.82 10.37 20.49
C GLU A 24 13.36 11.47 19.51
N TYR A 25 12.15 11.38 18.96
CA TYR A 25 11.60 12.39 18.03
C TYR A 25 11.15 13.69 18.73
N GLN A 26 11.23 13.74 20.05
CA GLN A 26 11.10 15.00 20.81
C GLN A 26 12.31 15.92 20.56
N HIS A 27 13.47 15.37 20.18
CA HIS A 27 14.66 16.13 19.88
C HIS A 27 14.62 16.67 18.44
N THR A 28 15.01 17.94 18.27
CA THR A 28 14.90 18.68 17.00
C THR A 28 15.59 17.97 15.82
N ASN A 29 16.78 17.40 16.04
CA ASN A 29 17.53 16.74 14.98
C ASN A 29 16.86 15.46 14.45
N TYR A 30 16.30 14.64 15.34
CA TYR A 30 15.58 13.43 14.93
C TYR A 30 14.19 13.78 14.38
N ASN A 31 13.60 14.89 14.84
CA ASN A 31 12.33 15.40 14.33
C ASN A 31 12.43 15.76 12.83
N ASP A 32 13.40 16.61 12.47
CA ASP A 32 13.61 17.04 11.08
C ASP A 32 13.95 15.85 10.17
N TYR A 33 14.74 14.92 10.68
CA TYR A 33 15.09 13.71 9.95
C TYR A 33 13.87 12.80 9.73
N ALA A 34 13.06 12.56 10.75
CA ALA A 34 11.82 11.80 10.63
C ALA A 34 10.88 12.45 9.63
N LEU A 35 10.70 13.77 9.70
CA LEU A 35 9.87 14.52 8.77
C LEU A 35 10.33 14.33 7.32
N SER A 36 11.64 14.42 7.05
CA SER A 36 12.19 14.17 5.71
C SER A 36 11.90 12.75 5.20
N VAL A 37 11.94 11.75 6.08
CA VAL A 37 11.60 10.36 5.73
C VAL A 37 10.11 10.22 5.44
N LEU A 38 9.26 10.84 6.25
CA LEU A 38 7.81 10.85 6.05
C LEU A 38 7.45 11.53 4.71
N GLU A 39 7.99 12.71 4.41
CA GLU A 39 7.76 13.42 3.14
C GLU A 39 8.20 12.64 1.90
N LYS A 40 9.32 11.91 1.99
CA LYS A 40 9.77 11.03 0.90
C LYS A 40 8.80 9.88 0.69
N THR A 41 8.31 9.29 1.77
CA THR A 41 7.33 8.20 1.74
C THR A 41 6.01 8.67 1.16
N ASP A 42 5.58 9.86 1.55
CA ASP A 42 4.38 10.52 1.04
C ASP A 42 4.41 10.67 -0.48
N LYS A 43 5.50 11.22 -1.03
CA LYS A 43 5.70 11.37 -2.48
C LYS A 43 5.68 10.03 -3.23
N LYS A 44 6.22 8.97 -2.61
CA LYS A 44 6.21 7.64 -3.21
C LYS A 44 4.79 7.08 -3.26
N LEU A 45 4.06 7.12 -2.15
CA LEU A 45 2.66 6.68 -2.10
C LEU A 45 1.77 7.46 -3.08
N ASP A 46 1.97 8.77 -3.22
CA ASP A 46 1.30 9.58 -4.24
C ASP A 46 1.57 9.07 -5.66
N GLY A 47 2.81 8.67 -5.93
CA GLY A 47 3.20 8.08 -7.20
C GLY A 47 2.44 6.79 -7.50
N TYR A 48 2.28 5.91 -6.51
CA TYR A 48 1.54 4.66 -6.65
C TYR A 48 0.04 4.90 -6.86
N ILE A 49 -0.58 5.78 -6.05
CA ILE A 49 -2.00 6.12 -6.15
C ILE A 49 -2.31 6.79 -7.51
N SER A 50 -1.53 7.82 -7.87
CA SER A 50 -1.76 8.60 -9.10
C SER A 50 -1.56 7.77 -10.37
N ASN A 51 -0.71 6.75 -10.32
CA ASN A 51 -0.44 5.88 -11.46
C ASN A 51 -1.15 4.52 -11.36
N PHE A 52 -2.06 4.33 -10.40
CA PHE A 52 -2.72 3.05 -10.13
C PHE A 52 -3.19 2.33 -11.40
N TRP A 53 -3.88 3.03 -12.29
CA TRP A 53 -4.43 2.46 -13.53
C TRP A 53 -3.37 2.08 -14.58
N LYS A 54 -2.16 2.62 -14.48
CA LYS A 54 -1.03 2.30 -15.37
C LYS A 54 -0.21 1.11 -14.88
N ILE A 55 -0.36 0.73 -13.61
CA ILE A 55 0.40 -0.37 -13.01
C ILE A 55 -0.12 -1.73 -13.53
N PRO A 56 0.73 -2.65 -14.00
CA PRO A 56 0.29 -3.99 -14.42
C PRO A 56 -0.32 -4.81 -13.28
N PHE A 57 -1.17 -5.79 -13.62
CA PHE A 57 -1.82 -6.66 -12.63
C PHE A 57 -0.84 -7.31 -11.64
N ILE A 58 0.23 -7.94 -12.15
CA ILE A 58 1.22 -8.63 -11.30
C ILE A 58 1.83 -7.66 -10.29
N GLN A 59 2.10 -6.42 -10.71
CA GLN A 59 2.64 -5.41 -9.80
C GLN A 59 1.61 -4.97 -8.74
N LYS A 60 0.32 -4.87 -9.08
CA LYS A 60 -0.74 -4.61 -8.09
C LYS A 60 -0.82 -5.70 -7.02
N GLU A 61 -0.71 -6.97 -7.43
CA GLU A 61 -0.72 -8.10 -6.50
C GLU A 61 0.50 -8.07 -5.56
N MET A 62 1.68 -7.79 -6.12
CA MET A 62 2.89 -7.60 -5.34
C MET A 62 2.79 -6.42 -4.37
N ASP A 63 2.20 -5.30 -4.81
CA ASP A 63 1.99 -4.11 -3.98
C ASP A 63 1.01 -4.38 -2.83
N TYR A 64 -0.06 -5.13 -3.08
CA TYR A 64 -1.00 -5.56 -2.04
C TYR A 64 -0.30 -6.39 -0.97
N ASN A 65 0.47 -7.40 -1.38
CA ASN A 65 1.22 -8.24 -0.45
C ASN A 65 2.26 -7.41 0.32
N ALA A 66 2.94 -6.47 -0.35
CA ALA A 66 3.88 -5.56 0.30
C ALA A 66 3.22 -4.70 1.39
N LEU A 67 2.00 -4.20 1.16
CA LEU A 67 1.24 -3.44 2.16
C LEU A 67 0.83 -4.32 3.35
N VAL A 68 0.41 -5.56 3.11
CA VAL A 68 0.07 -6.53 4.16
C VAL A 68 1.30 -6.86 4.99
N ASP A 69 2.43 -7.14 4.36
CA ASP A 69 3.70 -7.43 5.03
C ASP A 69 4.25 -6.22 5.80
N SER A 70 3.83 -5.01 5.43
CA SER A 70 4.22 -3.76 6.09
C SER A 70 3.28 -3.34 7.22
N LEU A 71 2.22 -4.11 7.53
CA LEU A 71 1.30 -3.81 8.64
C LEU A 71 2.01 -3.56 9.99
N PRO A 72 3.01 -4.36 10.41
CA PRO A 72 3.73 -4.08 11.65
C PRO A 72 4.49 -2.76 11.63
N LEU A 73 4.90 -2.29 10.44
CA LEU A 73 5.60 -1.02 10.28
C LEU A 73 4.66 0.18 10.46
N PHE A 74 3.37 0.00 10.14
CA PHE A 74 2.34 1.03 10.35
C PHE A 74 1.95 1.18 11.82
N ASP A 75 2.17 0.18 12.68
CA ASP A 75 1.88 0.29 14.11
C ASP A 75 2.68 1.42 14.76
N SER A 76 3.98 1.54 14.46
CA SER A 76 4.79 2.64 15.00
C SER A 76 4.35 4.01 14.50
N LEU A 77 3.91 4.12 13.24
CA LEU A 77 3.35 5.37 12.72
C LEU A 77 2.04 5.71 13.44
N ARG A 78 1.18 4.72 13.66
CA ARG A 78 -0.07 4.89 14.43
C ARG A 78 0.28 5.38 15.83
N ASP A 79 1.24 4.74 16.49
CA ASP A 79 1.65 5.09 17.84
C ASP A 79 2.18 6.54 17.88
N MET A 80 2.96 6.98 16.89
CA MET A 80 3.36 8.39 16.77
C MET A 80 2.17 9.34 16.72
N THR A 81 1.10 9.04 15.97
CA THR A 81 -0.07 9.94 15.90
C THR A 81 -0.73 10.20 17.26
N LEU A 82 -0.61 9.24 18.18
CA LEU A 82 -1.23 9.27 19.51
C LEU A 82 -0.36 9.97 20.57
N GLN A 83 0.92 10.20 20.29
CA GLN A 83 1.87 10.77 21.24
C GLN A 83 1.76 12.29 21.28
N THR A 84 1.52 12.87 22.46
CA THR A 84 1.33 14.33 22.64
C THR A 84 2.63 15.10 22.83
N ASN A 85 3.73 14.38 23.04
CA ASN A 85 5.06 14.93 23.31
C ASN A 85 5.92 15.12 22.04
N ILE A 86 5.47 14.62 20.89
CA ILE A 86 6.13 14.84 19.60
C ILE A 86 5.45 15.98 18.82
N SER A 87 6.20 16.60 17.90
CA SER A 87 5.70 17.71 17.07
C SER A 87 4.39 17.36 16.34
N ASP A 88 3.42 18.28 16.36
CA ASP A 88 2.17 18.14 15.62
C ASP A 88 2.40 17.92 14.13
N VAL A 89 3.47 18.49 13.55
CA VAL A 89 3.81 18.28 12.14
C VAL A 89 4.09 16.81 11.86
N ILE A 90 4.90 16.15 12.69
CA ILE A 90 5.18 14.71 12.55
C ILE A 90 3.91 13.89 12.71
N ARG A 91 3.08 14.21 13.71
CA ARG A 91 1.83 13.47 13.96
C ARG A 91 0.90 13.54 12.76
N GLN A 92 0.74 14.73 12.18
CA GLN A 92 -0.07 14.94 10.99
C GLN A 92 0.53 14.24 9.77
N SER A 93 1.84 14.31 9.57
CA SER A 93 2.52 13.60 8.47
C SER A 93 2.40 12.08 8.60
N ALA A 94 2.54 11.53 9.81
CA ALA A 94 2.35 10.10 10.06
C ALA A 94 0.91 9.65 9.79
N LEU A 95 -0.07 10.42 10.27
CA LEU A 95 -1.49 10.16 10.01
C LEU A 95 -1.81 10.22 8.51
N HIS A 96 -1.25 11.20 7.81
CA HIS A 96 -1.43 11.36 6.36
C HIS A 96 -0.90 10.16 5.57
N ILE A 97 0.29 9.65 5.92
CA ILE A 97 0.86 8.45 5.31
C ILE A 97 0.00 7.21 5.58
N LEU A 98 -0.51 7.05 6.81
CA LEU A 98 -1.43 5.95 7.14
C LEU A 98 -2.69 6.00 6.28
N ASN A 99 -3.27 7.18 6.10
CA ASN A 99 -4.46 7.37 5.27
C ASN A 99 -4.17 7.03 3.80
N LYS A 100 -3.05 7.46 3.24
CA LYS A 100 -2.66 7.11 1.85
C LYS A 100 -2.38 5.62 1.67
N ALA A 101 -1.71 5.00 2.63
CA ALA A 101 -1.48 3.55 2.58
C ALA A 101 -2.82 2.78 2.61
N LEU A 102 -3.78 3.23 3.42
CA LEU A 102 -5.13 2.68 3.46
C LEU A 102 -5.91 2.92 2.16
N GLU A 103 -5.82 4.13 1.60
CA GLU A 103 -6.42 4.48 0.31
C GLU A 103 -5.91 3.54 -0.79
N TYR A 104 -4.59 3.44 -0.94
CA TYR A 104 -3.98 2.58 -1.94
C TYR A 104 -4.36 1.10 -1.75
N ARG A 105 -4.38 0.61 -0.50
CA ARG A 105 -4.85 -0.74 -0.17
C ARG A 105 -6.31 -0.96 -0.58
N THR A 106 -7.17 0.02 -0.35
CA THR A 106 -8.60 -0.05 -0.69
C THR A 106 -8.78 -0.12 -2.20
N MET A 107 -8.08 0.73 -2.96
CA MET A 107 -8.09 0.68 -4.43
C MET A 107 -7.67 -0.68 -4.96
N LEU A 108 -6.65 -1.30 -4.37
CA LEU A 108 -6.19 -2.65 -4.74
C LEU A 108 -7.28 -3.70 -4.47
N ILE A 109 -7.92 -3.66 -3.30
CA ILE A 109 -9.00 -4.59 -2.94
C ILE A 109 -10.17 -4.46 -3.91
N ASP A 110 -10.64 -3.24 -4.17
CA ASP A 110 -11.77 -2.98 -5.06
C ASP A 110 -11.47 -3.50 -6.47
N TYR A 111 -10.28 -3.22 -6.99
CA TYR A 111 -9.83 -3.70 -8.29
C TYR A 111 -9.78 -5.23 -8.39
N PHE A 112 -9.32 -5.93 -7.35
CA PHE A 112 -9.31 -7.40 -7.35
C PHE A 112 -10.72 -7.99 -7.29
N GLN A 113 -11.61 -7.40 -6.50
CA GLN A 113 -13.01 -7.83 -6.41
C GLN A 113 -13.74 -7.64 -7.74
N GLU A 114 -13.60 -6.48 -8.38
CA GLU A 114 -14.19 -6.21 -9.70
C GLU A 114 -13.70 -7.21 -10.75
N ARG A 115 -12.40 -7.54 -10.73
CA ARG A 115 -11.81 -8.51 -11.64
C ARG A 115 -12.34 -9.93 -11.41
N GLU A 116 -12.49 -10.34 -10.16
CA GLU A 116 -13.06 -11.66 -9.82
C GLU A 116 -14.51 -11.78 -10.34
N ILE A 117 -15.31 -10.73 -10.13
CA ILE A 117 -16.69 -10.64 -10.65
C ILE A 117 -16.69 -10.75 -12.18
N PHE A 118 -15.81 -10.00 -12.86
CA PHE A 118 -15.71 -10.04 -14.31
C PHE A 118 -15.33 -11.44 -14.84
N LEU A 119 -14.33 -12.08 -14.22
CA LEU A 119 -13.89 -13.42 -14.60
C LEU A 119 -14.96 -14.49 -14.34
N SER A 120 -15.68 -14.39 -13.23
CA SER A 120 -16.80 -15.26 -12.90
C SER A 120 -17.92 -15.14 -13.93
N ASN A 121 -18.30 -13.91 -14.29
CA ASN A 121 -19.29 -13.63 -15.33
C ASN A 121 -18.85 -14.14 -16.70
N ALA A 122 -17.59 -13.92 -17.08
CA ALA A 122 -17.04 -14.42 -18.34
C ALA A 122 -17.10 -15.96 -18.43
N LYS A 123 -16.74 -16.67 -17.34
CA LYS A 123 -16.86 -18.14 -17.27
C LYS A 123 -18.32 -18.59 -17.42
N ARG A 124 -19.26 -17.92 -16.76
CA ARG A 124 -20.70 -18.25 -16.85
C ARG A 124 -21.26 -18.08 -18.26
N ILE A 125 -20.76 -17.10 -19.01
CA ILE A 125 -21.18 -16.85 -20.40
C ILE A 125 -20.50 -17.84 -21.36
N ALA A 126 -19.21 -18.14 -21.15
CA ALA A 126 -18.45 -19.02 -22.03
C ALA A 126 -18.84 -20.50 -21.89
N ALA A 127 -19.20 -20.96 -20.69
CA ALA A 127 -19.49 -22.38 -20.45
C ALA A 127 -20.63 -22.93 -21.33
N PRO A 128 -21.83 -22.31 -21.42
CA PRO A 128 -22.90 -22.80 -22.29
C PRO A 128 -22.56 -22.71 -23.78
N VAL A 129 -21.77 -21.72 -24.19
CA VAL A 129 -21.33 -21.56 -25.58
C VAL A 129 -20.37 -22.69 -25.95
N MET A 130 -19.40 -22.98 -25.08
CA MET A 130 -18.43 -24.07 -25.27
C MET A 130 -19.11 -25.44 -25.25
N GLU A 131 -20.06 -25.68 -24.34
CA GLU A 131 -20.87 -26.90 -24.30
C GLU A 131 -21.65 -27.11 -25.61
N LYS A 132 -22.30 -26.05 -26.10
CA LYS A 132 -23.03 -26.10 -27.38
C LYS A 132 -22.10 -26.33 -28.58
N TYR A 133 -20.89 -25.80 -28.57
CA TYR A 133 -19.91 -26.08 -29.63
C TYR A 133 -19.45 -27.55 -29.60
N LEU A 134 -19.20 -28.10 -28.42
CA LEU A 134 -18.79 -29.49 -28.24
C LEU A 134 -19.91 -30.49 -28.59
N GLU A 135 -21.17 -30.18 -28.29
CA GLU A 135 -22.33 -31.00 -28.71
C GLU A 135 -22.54 -31.02 -30.23
N ASN A 136 -22.08 -30.00 -30.97
CA ASN A 136 -22.20 -29.96 -32.43
C ASN A 136 -21.02 -30.62 -33.17
N GLU A 137 -19.97 -31.02 -32.44
CA GLU A 137 -18.80 -31.73 -33.01
C GLU A 137 -18.84 -33.26 -32.82
N VAL A 138 -19.89 -33.80 -32.17
CA VAL A 138 -20.14 -35.24 -31.96
C VAL A 138 -21.31 -35.71 -32.81
#